data_AF-A0A0F7JL09-F1
#
_entry.id   AF-A0A0F7JL09-F1
#
_cell.length_a   1.000
_cell.length_b   1.000
_cell.length_c   1.000
_cell.angle_alpha   90.00
_cell.angle_beta   90.00
_cell.angle_gamma   90.00
#
_symmetry.space_group_name_H-M   'P 1'
#
loop_
_entity.id
_entity.type
_entity.pdbx_description
1 polymer ?
#
loop_
_entity_poly.entity_id
_entity_poly.type
_entity_poly.pdbx_seq_one_letter_code
_entity_poly.pdbx_strand_id
1 'polypeptide(L)'
;MSTTRHVPPIQSAEEFFRLRTSDFPDEQLRATHGGAPVEVWFEVIAEHPDMRFWVAHNRTVPDEVLVLLARDPDPRVRWRVADRRSCPPSVMEELCTDPDEGVRERLSFNARTPRSILERLERDRVARIAKQARKRLRALDTS
;
A
#
# COMPACT_ATOMS: atom_id res chain seq x y z
N MET A 1 -8.35 -29.63 -1.69
CA MET A 1 -9.47 -28.70 -1.42
C MET A 1 -8.97 -27.65 -0.46
N SER A 2 -8.59 -26.47 -0.95
CA SER A 2 -8.12 -25.39 -0.08
C SER A 2 -9.32 -24.80 0.66
N THR A 3 -9.47 -25.15 1.92
CA THR A 3 -10.38 -24.44 2.83
C THR A 3 -9.81 -23.04 3.04
N THR A 4 -10.39 -22.05 2.37
CA THR A 4 -10.11 -20.64 2.66
C THR A 4 -10.48 -20.41 4.12
N ARG A 5 -9.48 -20.32 5.00
CA ARG A 5 -9.67 -20.01 6.43
C ARG A 5 -10.43 -18.70 6.52
N HIS A 6 -11.68 -18.74 6.97
CA HIS A 6 -12.49 -17.54 7.17
C HIS A 6 -11.87 -16.72 8.30
N VAL A 7 -11.27 -15.57 7.96
CA VAL A 7 -10.68 -14.65 8.94
C VAL A 7 -11.79 -13.70 9.42
N PRO A 8 -12.18 -13.72 10.71
CA PRO A 8 -13.26 -12.87 11.20
C PRO A 8 -12.88 -11.39 11.10
N PRO A 9 -13.84 -10.51 10.77
CA PRO A 9 -13.58 -9.09 10.60
C PRO A 9 -13.13 -8.46 11.93
N ILE A 10 -12.37 -7.38 11.81
CA ILE A 10 -11.89 -6.56 12.92
C ILE A 10 -12.99 -5.55 13.25
N GLN A 11 -13.30 -5.39 14.52
CA GLN A 11 -14.51 -4.70 14.98
C GLN A 11 -14.23 -3.29 15.51
N SER A 12 -13.01 -2.96 15.90
CA SER A 12 -12.64 -1.64 16.43
C SER A 12 -11.16 -1.33 16.25
N ALA A 13 -10.80 -0.04 16.43
CA ALA A 13 -9.40 0.37 16.41
C ALA A 13 -8.57 -0.27 17.54
N GLU A 14 -9.14 -0.35 18.74
CA GLU A 14 -8.50 -1.02 19.89
C GLU A 14 -8.25 -2.50 19.60
N GLU A 15 -9.20 -3.20 18.93
CA GLU A 15 -8.98 -4.58 18.54
C GLU A 15 -7.85 -4.70 17.51
N PHE A 16 -7.81 -3.82 16.51
CA PHE A 16 -6.72 -3.82 15.53
C PHE A 16 -5.35 -3.63 16.21
N PHE A 17 -5.24 -2.65 17.11
CA PHE A 17 -4.03 -2.39 17.88
C PHE A 17 -3.60 -3.63 18.67
N ARG A 18 -4.51 -4.20 19.46
CA ARG A 18 -4.26 -5.40 20.27
C ARG A 18 -3.79 -6.58 19.41
N LEU A 19 -4.47 -6.86 18.30
CA LEU A 19 -4.08 -7.93 17.38
C LEU A 19 -2.69 -7.67 16.79
N ARG A 20 -2.35 -6.40 16.51
CA ARG A 20 -1.11 -6.05 15.87
C ARG A 20 0.09 -6.18 16.80
N THR A 21 -0.08 -5.83 18.07
CA THR A 21 0.95 -5.88 19.12
C THR A 21 1.01 -7.23 19.84
N SER A 22 0.17 -8.18 19.46
CA SER A 22 0.12 -9.51 20.05
C SER A 22 1.36 -10.34 19.70
N ASP A 23 1.84 -11.13 20.66
CA ASP A 23 2.88 -12.14 20.44
C ASP A 23 2.36 -13.40 19.72
N PHE A 24 1.03 -13.53 19.58
CA PHE A 24 0.40 -14.71 18.98
C PHE A 24 0.37 -14.61 17.45
N PRO A 25 1.00 -15.54 16.70
CA PRO A 25 1.06 -15.47 15.24
C PRO A 25 -0.30 -15.47 14.55
N ASP A 26 -1.30 -16.17 15.09
CA ASP A 26 -2.65 -16.20 14.52
C ASP A 26 -3.37 -14.84 14.65
N GLU A 27 -3.15 -14.11 15.75
CA GLU A 27 -3.69 -12.75 15.92
C GLU A 27 -3.00 -11.78 14.99
N GLN A 28 -1.68 -11.91 14.85
CA GLN A 28 -0.93 -11.14 13.90
C GLN A 28 -1.38 -11.39 12.46
N LEU A 29 -1.66 -12.65 12.11
CA LEU A 29 -2.19 -13.03 10.81
C LEU A 29 -3.55 -12.39 10.56
N ARG A 30 -4.41 -12.36 11.59
CA ARG A 30 -5.72 -11.70 11.54
C ARG A 30 -5.60 -10.20 11.34
N ALA A 31 -4.69 -9.50 12.03
CA ALA A 31 -4.47 -8.07 11.77
C ALA A 31 -4.00 -7.78 10.32
N THR A 32 -3.31 -8.72 9.66
CA THR A 32 -2.85 -8.56 8.28
C THR A 32 -3.92 -8.92 7.23
N HIS A 33 -4.82 -9.86 7.52
CA HIS A 33 -5.76 -10.42 6.54
C HIS A 33 -7.24 -10.17 6.85
N GLY A 34 -7.57 -9.74 8.06
CA GLY A 34 -8.93 -9.44 8.48
C GLY A 34 -9.38 -8.09 7.92
N GLY A 35 -10.55 -8.09 7.29
CA GLY A 35 -11.22 -6.86 6.89
C GLY A 35 -11.86 -6.16 8.08
N ALA A 36 -12.15 -4.87 7.94
CA ALA A 36 -12.93 -4.09 8.90
C ALA A 36 -13.84 -3.12 8.11
N PRO A 37 -14.94 -2.65 8.69
CA PRO A 37 -15.66 -1.48 8.19
C PRO A 37 -14.72 -0.29 7.97
N VAL A 38 -15.03 0.58 7.02
CA VAL A 38 -14.14 1.70 6.65
C VAL A 38 -13.93 2.66 7.82
N GLU A 39 -14.95 2.83 8.65
CA GLU A 39 -14.96 3.67 9.84
C GLU A 39 -13.91 3.21 10.87
N VAL A 40 -13.75 1.89 11.04
CA VAL A 40 -12.73 1.32 11.94
C VAL A 40 -11.32 1.68 11.45
N TRP A 41 -11.08 1.64 10.14
CA TRP A 41 -9.77 2.03 9.60
C TRP A 41 -9.49 3.52 9.80
N PHE A 42 -10.50 4.38 9.63
CA PHE A 42 -10.35 5.81 9.89
C PHE A 42 -10.10 6.10 11.37
N GLU A 43 -10.78 5.39 12.28
CA GLU A 43 -10.54 5.45 13.72
C GLU A 43 -9.10 5.06 14.07
N VAL A 44 -8.58 3.94 13.54
CA VAL A 44 -7.17 3.53 13.74
C VAL A 44 -6.21 4.64 13.28
N ILE A 45 -6.46 5.23 12.12
CA ILE A 45 -5.55 6.25 11.55
C ILE A 45 -5.55 7.54 12.39
N ALA A 46 -6.71 7.90 12.94
CA ALA A 46 -6.89 9.09 13.77
C ALA A 46 -6.30 8.90 15.17
N GLU A 47 -6.59 7.77 15.82
CA GLU A 47 -6.27 7.54 17.24
C GLU A 47 -4.93 6.85 17.46
N HIS A 48 -4.45 6.07 16.48
CA HIS A 48 -3.18 5.33 16.55
C HIS A 48 -2.26 5.66 15.35
N PRO A 49 -1.62 6.86 15.32
CA PRO A 49 -0.74 7.27 14.22
C PRO A 49 0.41 6.31 13.91
N ASP A 50 0.91 5.60 14.92
CA ASP A 50 1.94 4.56 14.82
C ASP A 50 1.45 3.29 14.09
N MET A 51 0.14 3.11 13.97
CA MET A 51 -0.47 1.98 13.28
C MET A 51 -0.73 2.21 11.78
N ARG A 52 -0.56 3.43 11.27
CA ARG A 52 -0.90 3.76 9.86
C ARG A 52 -0.14 2.92 8.83
N PHE A 53 1.13 2.60 9.10
CA PHE A 53 1.90 1.67 8.26
C PHE A 53 1.27 0.28 8.23
N TRP A 54 0.79 -0.20 9.37
CA TRP A 54 0.14 -1.51 9.49
C TRP A 54 -1.25 -1.53 8.88
N VAL A 55 -1.98 -0.41 8.93
CA VAL A 55 -3.19 -0.23 8.13
C VAL A 55 -2.84 -0.37 6.65
N ALA A 56 -1.88 0.39 6.10
CA ALA A 56 -1.46 0.23 4.70
C ALA A 56 -0.96 -1.18 4.36
N HIS A 57 -0.42 -1.93 5.33
CA HIS A 57 0.04 -3.30 5.17
C HIS A 57 -1.10 -4.34 5.12
N ASN A 58 -2.25 -4.04 5.72
CA ASN A 58 -3.40 -4.95 5.70
C ASN A 58 -3.86 -5.21 4.25
N ARG A 59 -4.24 -6.46 3.97
CA ARG A 59 -4.51 -6.93 2.60
C ARG A 59 -5.93 -6.62 2.11
N THR A 60 -6.81 -6.20 3.02
CA THR A 60 -8.26 -6.04 2.81
C THR A 60 -8.74 -4.62 3.00
N VAL A 61 -7.84 -3.67 3.29
CA VAL A 61 -8.21 -2.26 3.46
C VAL A 61 -8.90 -1.71 2.20
N PRO A 62 -10.03 -0.99 2.36
CA PRO A 62 -10.70 -0.32 1.24
C PRO A 62 -9.84 0.73 0.55
N ASP A 63 -10.12 0.98 -0.73
CA ASP A 63 -9.38 1.94 -1.56
C ASP A 63 -9.44 3.37 -1.01
N GLU A 64 -10.55 3.76 -0.40
CA GLU A 64 -10.74 5.08 0.22
C GLU A 64 -9.71 5.35 1.33
N VAL A 65 -9.36 4.32 2.10
CA VAL A 65 -8.32 4.40 3.12
C VAL A 65 -6.94 4.54 2.49
N LEU A 66 -6.69 3.85 1.37
CA LEU A 66 -5.43 3.97 0.64
C LEU A 66 -5.26 5.36 0.03
N VAL A 67 -6.33 5.98 -0.46
CA VAL A 67 -6.33 7.37 -0.93
C VAL A 67 -5.92 8.31 0.19
N LEU A 68 -6.43 8.09 1.40
CA LEU A 68 -6.03 8.87 2.58
C LEU A 68 -4.54 8.64 2.91
N LEU A 69 -4.11 7.39 3.01
CA LEU A 69 -2.74 7.02 3.40
C LEU A 69 -1.68 7.37 2.35
N ALA A 70 -2.07 7.56 1.09
CA ALA A 70 -1.19 8.09 0.04
C ALA A 70 -0.74 9.52 0.29
N ARG A 71 -1.38 10.24 1.22
CA ARG A 71 -1.02 11.60 1.65
C ARG A 71 -0.43 11.63 3.06
N ASP A 72 -0.18 10.47 3.65
CA ASP A 72 0.37 10.41 5.00
C ASP A 72 1.73 11.13 5.06
N PRO A 73 2.01 11.92 6.11
CA PRO A 73 3.29 12.63 6.23
C PRO A 73 4.50 11.69 6.25
N ASP A 74 4.37 10.46 6.73
CA ASP A 74 5.45 9.48 6.77
C ASP A 74 5.64 8.81 5.38
N PRO A 75 6.79 9.01 4.71
CA PRO A 75 7.07 8.37 3.43
C PRO A 75 7.06 6.85 3.50
N ARG A 76 7.27 6.22 4.67
CA ARG A 76 7.19 4.76 4.83
C ARG A 76 5.77 4.25 4.65
N VAL A 77 4.77 5.03 5.07
CA VAL A 77 3.35 4.71 4.87
C VAL A 77 3.01 4.83 3.39
N ARG A 78 3.36 5.94 2.75
CA ARG A 78 3.15 6.15 1.30
C ARG A 78 3.87 5.11 0.45
N TRP A 79 5.09 4.73 0.84
CA TRP A 79 5.85 3.65 0.22
C TRP A 79 5.12 2.32 0.30
N ARG A 80 4.53 2.00 1.46
CA ARG A 80 3.75 0.77 1.64
C ARG A 80 2.52 0.80 0.73
N VAL A 81 1.84 1.94 0.58
CA VAL A 81 0.72 2.09 -0.37
C VAL A 81 1.19 1.82 -1.80
N ALA A 82 2.30 2.43 -2.24
CA ALA A 82 2.88 2.23 -3.57
C ALA A 82 3.30 0.77 -3.85
N ASP A 83 3.69 0.02 -2.83
CA ASP A 83 4.09 -1.39 -2.93
C ASP A 83 2.90 -2.35 -3.13
N ARG A 84 1.66 -1.89 -2.89
CA ARG A 84 0.49 -2.77 -2.97
C ARG A 84 0.16 -3.13 -4.42
N ARG A 85 -0.05 -4.43 -4.65
CA ARG A 85 -0.58 -4.94 -5.92
C ARG A 85 -1.99 -4.38 -6.24
N SER A 86 -2.78 -4.09 -5.21
CA SER A 86 -4.12 -3.48 -5.32
C SER A 86 -4.08 -1.97 -5.07
N CYS A 87 -2.95 -1.29 -5.26
CA CYS A 87 -2.91 0.16 -5.23
C CYS A 87 -3.78 0.71 -6.38
N PRO A 88 -4.76 1.59 -6.11
CA PRO A 88 -5.59 2.17 -7.16
C PRO A 88 -4.77 3.00 -8.16
N PRO A 89 -5.12 3.02 -9.45
CA PRO A 89 -4.43 3.85 -10.44
C PRO A 89 -4.41 5.34 -10.09
N SER A 90 -5.50 5.89 -9.54
CA SER A 90 -5.57 7.28 -9.09
C SER A 90 -4.55 7.61 -7.99
N VAL A 91 -4.33 6.67 -7.06
CA VAL A 91 -3.30 6.79 -6.03
C VAL A 91 -1.91 6.72 -6.63
N MET A 92 -1.68 5.83 -7.60
CA MET A 92 -0.39 5.76 -8.28
C MET A 92 -0.07 7.05 -9.05
N GLU A 93 -1.07 7.70 -9.68
CA GLU A 93 -0.91 8.98 -10.38
C GLU A 93 -0.45 10.10 -9.43
N GLU A 94 -0.90 10.09 -8.18
CA GLU A 94 -0.45 11.02 -7.14
C GLU A 94 0.98 10.69 -6.68
N LEU A 95 1.22 9.42 -6.34
CA LEU A 95 2.50 8.95 -5.79
C LEU A 95 3.66 8.98 -6.81
N CYS A 96 3.38 9.04 -8.12
CA CYS A 96 4.45 9.14 -9.13
C CYS A 96 5.17 10.50 -9.14
N THR A 97 4.60 11.50 -8.46
CA THR A 97 5.22 12.81 -8.20
C THR A 97 5.58 13.02 -6.73
N ASP A 98 5.57 11.95 -5.93
CA ASP A 98 5.89 12.02 -4.49
C ASP A 98 7.26 12.68 -4.27
N PRO A 99 7.41 13.58 -3.28
CA PRO A 99 8.71 14.18 -2.97
C PRO A 99 9.78 13.13 -2.60
N ASP A 100 9.38 12.04 -1.95
CA ASP A 100 10.27 10.96 -1.55
C ASP A 100 10.61 10.04 -2.74
N GLU A 101 11.89 9.88 -3.01
CA GLU A 101 12.35 9.05 -4.12
C GLU A 101 12.12 7.55 -3.91
N GLY A 102 12.07 7.07 -2.66
CA GLY A 102 11.78 5.67 -2.35
C GLY A 102 10.35 5.31 -2.73
N VAL A 103 9.40 6.21 -2.52
CA VAL A 103 8.00 6.05 -2.95
C VAL A 103 7.90 5.97 -4.47
N ARG A 104 8.50 6.93 -5.19
CA ARG A 104 8.51 6.92 -6.67
C ARG A 104 9.22 5.69 -7.24
N GLU A 105 10.34 5.30 -6.62
CA GLU A 105 11.06 4.09 -6.99
C GLU A 105 10.18 2.85 -6.81
N ARG A 106 9.41 2.77 -5.73
CA ARG A 106 8.53 1.63 -5.48
C ARG A 106 7.47 1.44 -6.54
N LEU A 107 6.89 2.53 -7.05
CA LEU A 107 5.99 2.45 -8.20
C LEU A 107 6.68 1.88 -9.46
N SER A 108 7.96 2.18 -9.69
CA SER A 108 8.69 1.62 -10.84
C SER A 108 8.90 0.10 -10.75
N PHE A 109 8.88 -0.46 -9.53
CA PHE A 109 8.95 -1.89 -9.27
C PHE A 109 7.59 -2.58 -9.16
N ASN A 110 6.51 -1.84 -8.93
CA ASN A 110 5.18 -2.41 -8.82
C ASN A 110 4.71 -2.94 -10.18
N ALA A 111 4.43 -4.25 -10.25
CA ALA A 111 4.05 -4.93 -11.47
C ALA A 111 2.74 -4.42 -12.08
N ARG A 112 1.86 -3.82 -11.26
CA ARG A 112 0.57 -3.26 -11.65
C ARG A 112 0.63 -1.79 -12.06
N THR A 113 1.78 -1.13 -11.96
CA THR A 113 1.92 0.27 -12.39
C THR A 113 1.58 0.40 -13.87
N PRO A 114 0.58 1.24 -14.23
CA PRO A 114 0.18 1.51 -15.61
C PRO A 114 1.31 2.04 -16.49
N ARG A 115 1.19 1.82 -17.80
CA ARG A 115 2.14 2.34 -18.80
C ARG A 115 2.31 3.86 -18.71
N SER A 116 1.22 4.63 -18.59
CA SER A 116 1.25 6.10 -18.47
C SER A 116 2.14 6.57 -17.31
N ILE A 117 2.07 5.88 -16.18
CA ILE A 117 2.88 6.21 -15.00
C ILE A 117 4.33 5.81 -15.20
N LEU A 118 4.61 4.67 -15.84
CA LEU A 118 5.98 4.29 -16.20
C LEU A 118 6.62 5.30 -17.17
N GLU A 119 5.87 5.85 -18.12
CA GLU A 119 6.36 6.91 -19.03
C GLU A 119 6.70 8.21 -18.27
N ARG A 120 5.95 8.54 -17.21
CA ARG A 120 6.29 9.66 -16.32
C ARG A 120 7.57 9.35 -15.53
N LEU A 121 7.67 8.15 -14.95
CA LEU A 121 8.83 7.71 -14.16
C LEU A 121 10.09 7.51 -15.01
N GLU A 122 9.98 7.24 -16.31
CA GLU A 122 11.14 7.21 -17.22
C GLU A 122 11.87 8.57 -17.28
N ARG A 123 11.16 9.66 -16.99
CA ARG A 123 11.68 11.02 -16.93
C ARG A 123 12.03 11.47 -15.50
N ASP A 124 12.03 10.56 -14.54
CA ASP A 124 12.37 10.88 -13.14
C ASP A 124 13.80 11.42 -13.04
N ARG A 125 13.99 12.41 -12.18
CA ARG A 125 15.29 13.03 -11.86
C ARG A 125 16.31 12.02 -11.31
N VAL A 126 15.84 10.93 -10.69
CA VAL A 126 16.69 9.88 -10.14
C VAL A 126 16.94 8.82 -11.20
N ALA A 127 18.20 8.71 -11.64
CA ALA A 127 18.59 7.83 -12.74
C ALA A 127 18.19 6.35 -12.57
N ARG A 128 18.19 5.83 -11.33
CA ARG A 128 17.80 4.43 -11.05
C ARG A 128 16.31 4.18 -11.34
N ILE A 129 15.45 5.15 -11.01
CA ILE A 129 14.00 5.10 -11.24
C ILE A 129 13.73 5.15 -12.74
N ALA A 130 14.32 6.14 -13.43
CA ALA A 130 14.22 6.28 -14.87
C ALA A 130 14.66 5.02 -15.63
N LYS A 131 15.78 4.41 -15.21
CA LYS A 131 16.29 3.16 -15.80
C LYS A 131 15.34 1.99 -15.59
N GLN A 132 14.79 1.83 -14.40
CA GLN A 132 13.85 0.75 -14.08
C GLN A 132 12.53 0.91 -14.84
N ALA A 133 11.99 2.13 -14.92
CA ALA A 133 10.78 2.43 -15.68
C ALA A 133 10.95 2.13 -17.18
N ARG A 134 12.07 2.55 -17.79
CA ARG A 134 12.40 2.21 -19.18
C ARG A 134 12.52 0.70 -19.42
N LYS A 135 13.14 -0.03 -18.48
CA LYS A 135 13.22 -1.50 -18.56
C LYS A 135 11.82 -2.13 -18.56
N ARG A 136 10.93 -1.65 -17.68
CA ARG A 136 9.53 -2.09 -17.60
C ARG A 136 8.77 -1.80 -18.90
N LEU A 137 8.88 -0.60 -19.46
CA LEU A 137 8.23 -0.22 -20.72
C LEU A 137 8.64 -1.15 -21.87
N ARG A 138 9.94 -1.40 -22.02
CA ARG A 138 10.44 -2.34 -23.04
C ARG A 138 9.86 -3.74 -22.88
N ALA A 139 9.74 -4.24 -21.65
CA ALA A 139 9.16 -5.56 -21.40
C ALA A 139 7.66 -5.64 -21.76
N LEU A 140 6.93 -4.53 -21.66
CA LEU A 140 5.53 -4.44 -22.09
C LEU A 140 5.36 -4.34 -23.60
N ASP A 141 6.37 -3.86 -24.33
CA ASP A 141 6.34 -3.77 -25.80
C ASP A 141 6.67 -5.13 -26.47
N THR A 142 7.33 -6.03 -25.73
CA THR A 142 7.74 -7.36 -26.22
C THR A 142 6.81 -8.49 -25.79
N SER A 143 5.73 -8.19 -25.07
CA SER A 143 4.74 -9.16 -24.55
C SER A 143 3.46 -9.12 -25.36
#